data_AF-A0A0P7AMG0-F1
#
_entry.id   AF-A0A0P7AMG0-F1
#
_cell.length_a   1.000
_cell.length_b   1.000
_cell.length_c   1.000
_cell.angle_alpha   90.00
_cell.angle_beta   90.00
_cell.angle_gamma   90.00
#
_symmetry.space_group_name_H-M   'P 1'
#
loop_
_entity.id
_entity.type
_entity.pdbx_description
1 polymer ?
#
loop_
_entity_poly.entity_id
_entity_poly.type
_entity_poly.pdbx_seq_one_letter_code
_entity_poly.pdbx_strand_id
1 'polypeptide(L)'
;MRFRLSQLFLPFYTNYWLLNCFIKVPQVAMGGLLAFHFGSRQFGVPWSPRDAGLGWFEVAPYFLDLIHQFHAPIPTFAYGFALFSGITKVFGGISLILGFATRIVALAILLVMVVFMLNQETIGFNFTYPLFFISVAISALYFGCGRYGVDYLLTRKG
;
A
#
# COMPACT_ATOMS: atom_id res chain seq x y z
N MET A 1 -4.01 -23.20 -18.80
CA MET A 1 -3.77 -23.03 -17.35
C MET A 1 -5.05 -22.50 -16.70
N ARG A 2 -5.69 -23.24 -15.78
CA ARG A 2 -6.81 -22.69 -14.97
C ARG A 2 -6.21 -21.93 -13.79
N PHE A 3 -6.32 -20.60 -13.79
CA PHE A 3 -5.90 -19.75 -12.67
C PHE A 3 -6.85 -20.00 -11.50
N ARG A 4 -6.35 -20.46 -10.34
CA ARG A 4 -7.17 -20.64 -9.13
C ARG A 4 -6.97 -19.43 -8.23
N LEU A 5 -8.05 -18.81 -7.77
CA LEU A 5 -8.03 -17.66 -6.83
C LEU A 5 -7.22 -17.96 -5.56
N SER A 6 -7.16 -19.21 -5.11
CA SER A 6 -6.33 -19.63 -3.98
C SER A 6 -4.83 -19.39 -4.18
N GLN A 7 -4.36 -19.30 -5.43
CA GLN A 7 -2.94 -19.02 -5.74
C GLN A 7 -2.55 -17.58 -5.40
N LEU A 8 -3.51 -16.65 -5.28
CA LEU A 8 -3.25 -15.28 -4.85
C LEU A 8 -2.87 -15.18 -3.36
N PHE A 9 -3.17 -16.20 -2.57
CA PHE A 9 -2.87 -16.24 -1.14
C PHE A 9 -1.68 -17.15 -0.78
N LEU A 10 -1.13 -17.90 -1.74
CA LEU A 10 0.01 -18.80 -1.49
C LEU A 10 1.30 -17.99 -1.30
N PRO A 11 1.91 -18.00 -0.09
CA PRO A 11 3.17 -17.31 0.14
C PRO A 11 4.34 -18.11 -0.42
N PHE A 12 5.40 -17.40 -0.82
CA PHE A 12 6.68 -18.04 -1.12
C PHE A 12 7.33 -18.50 0.19
N TYR A 13 7.60 -19.80 0.33
CA TYR A 13 8.23 -20.35 1.53
C TYR A 13 9.70 -20.70 1.25
N THR A 14 10.55 -20.37 2.20
CA THR A 14 11.95 -20.77 2.22
C THR A 14 12.34 -21.12 3.65
N ASN A 15 13.18 -22.15 3.82
CA ASN A 15 13.62 -22.57 5.16
C ASN A 15 14.69 -21.65 5.75
N TYR A 16 15.32 -20.80 4.93
CA TYR A 16 16.33 -19.86 5.38
C TYR A 16 15.69 -18.67 6.10
N TRP A 17 15.93 -18.56 7.42
CA TRP A 17 15.37 -17.50 8.26
C TRP A 17 15.78 -16.10 7.78
N LEU A 18 17.04 -15.94 7.34
CA LEU A 18 17.59 -14.68 6.85
C LEU A 18 16.84 -14.16 5.62
N LEU A 19 16.54 -15.04 4.66
CA LEU A 19 15.81 -14.68 3.44
C LEU A 19 14.36 -14.27 3.76
N ASN A 20 13.71 -14.95 4.71
CA ASN A 20 12.39 -14.53 5.19
C ASN A 20 12.44 -13.17 5.88
N CYS A 21 13.52 -12.86 6.60
CA CYS A 21 13.74 -11.54 7.19
C CYS A 21 13.92 -10.46 6.10
N PHE A 22 14.74 -10.72 5.07
CA PHE A 22 14.92 -9.82 3.94
C PHE A 22 13.64 -9.54 3.14
N ILE A 23 12.71 -10.50 3.08
CA ILE A 23 11.40 -10.28 2.47
C ILE A 23 10.53 -9.41 3.39
N LYS A 24 10.53 -9.69 4.70
CA LYS A 24 9.58 -9.07 5.63
C LYS A 24 9.98 -7.67 6.09
N VAL A 25 11.27 -7.39 6.27
CA VAL A 25 11.74 -6.08 6.77
C VAL A 25 11.34 -4.92 5.84
N PRO A 26 11.57 -4.99 4.51
CA PRO A 26 11.12 -3.92 3.60
C PRO A 26 9.60 -3.76 3.61
N GLN A 27 8.86 -4.86 3.73
CA GLN A 27 7.41 -4.82 3.82
C GLN A 27 6.94 -4.09 5.08
N VAL A 28 7.50 -4.43 6.25
CA VAL A 28 7.15 -3.75 7.50
C VAL A 28 7.53 -2.27 7.46
N ALA A 29 8.72 -1.93 6.95
CA ALA A 29 9.15 -0.55 6.82
C ALA A 29 8.24 0.27 5.89
N MET A 30 7.96 -0.26 4.70
CA MET A 30 7.02 0.34 3.73
C MET A 30 5.63 0.49 4.33
N GLY A 31 5.08 -0.58 4.90
CA GLY A 31 3.74 -0.57 5.47
C GLY A 31 3.63 0.42 6.63
N GLY A 32 4.68 0.55 7.44
CA GLY A 32 4.77 1.52 8.51
C GLY A 32 4.78 2.96 8.00
N LEU A 33 5.61 3.26 7.00
CA LEU A 33 5.64 4.57 6.36
C LEU A 33 4.28 4.93 5.73
N LEU A 34 3.66 3.98 5.02
CA LEU A 34 2.36 4.20 4.39
C LEU A 34 1.25 4.43 5.42
N ALA A 35 1.18 3.60 6.47
CA ALA A 35 0.07 3.68 7.42
C ALA A 35 0.20 4.82 8.43
N PHE A 36 1.41 5.05 8.95
CA PHE A 36 1.62 5.96 10.07
C PHE A 36 2.15 7.33 9.67
N HIS A 37 2.76 7.47 8.48
CA HIS A 37 3.34 8.74 8.05
C HIS A 37 2.58 9.39 6.89
N PHE A 38 2.41 8.68 5.78
CA PHE A 38 1.78 9.24 4.58
C PHE A 38 0.26 9.16 4.63
N GLY A 39 -0.28 7.99 4.94
CA GLY A 39 -1.72 7.74 5.00
C GLY A 39 -2.41 8.53 6.10
N SER A 40 -1.81 8.59 7.29
CA SER A 40 -2.38 9.29 8.47
C SER A 40 -2.59 10.79 8.28
N ARG A 41 -1.85 11.42 7.35
CA ARG A 41 -2.01 12.84 6.98
C ARG A 41 -2.97 13.09 5.82
N GLN A 42 -3.27 12.05 5.04
CA GLN A 42 -4.13 12.14 3.84
C GLN A 42 -5.52 11.56 4.07
N PHE A 43 -5.63 10.66 5.06
CA PHE A 43 -6.84 9.93 5.40
C PHE A 43 -6.97 9.84 6.92
N GLY A 44 -8.14 10.17 7.43
CA GLY A 44 -8.42 10.30 8.85
C GLY A 44 -8.50 8.95 9.57
N VAL A 45 -7.62 8.77 10.55
CA VAL A 45 -7.49 7.54 11.36
C VAL A 45 -7.15 7.90 12.82
N PRO A 46 -7.27 6.96 13.77
CA PRO A 46 -7.07 7.27 15.20
C PRO A 46 -5.69 7.85 15.56
N TRP A 47 -4.67 7.55 14.74
CA TRP A 47 -3.30 8.07 14.88
C TRP A 47 -2.99 9.20 13.88
N SER A 48 -4.00 9.80 13.26
CA SER A 48 -3.81 11.01 12.45
C SER A 48 -3.29 12.16 13.32
N PRO A 49 -2.29 12.92 12.83
CA PRO A 49 -1.81 14.10 13.54
C PRO A 49 -2.93 15.12 13.78
N ARG A 50 -2.96 15.76 14.97
CA ARG A 50 -4.03 16.71 15.33
C ARG A 50 -4.05 17.95 14.44
N ASP A 51 -2.88 18.37 13.98
CA ASP A 51 -2.67 19.46 13.02
C ASP A 51 -3.24 19.16 11.63
N ALA A 52 -3.47 17.89 11.28
CA ALA A 52 -4.15 17.54 10.03
C ALA A 52 -5.65 17.87 10.06
N GLY A 53 -6.26 18.03 11.24
CA GLY A 53 -7.67 18.42 11.39
C GLY A 53 -8.68 17.42 10.82
N LEU A 54 -8.31 16.15 10.67
CA LEU A 54 -9.12 15.13 10.01
C LEU A 54 -10.05 14.40 10.99
N GLY A 55 -11.32 14.29 10.64
CA GLY A 55 -12.27 13.36 11.23
C GLY A 55 -12.01 11.91 10.83
N TRP A 56 -12.77 10.97 11.38
CA TRP A 56 -12.58 9.55 11.08
C TRP A 56 -13.02 9.21 9.65
N PHE A 57 -12.15 8.53 8.90
CA PHE A 57 -12.35 8.17 7.49
C PHE A 57 -12.55 9.37 6.55
N GLU A 58 -12.10 10.55 6.98
CA GLU A 58 -12.15 11.78 6.19
C GLU A 58 -10.91 11.89 5.28
N VAL A 59 -11.10 12.45 4.08
CA VAL A 59 -10.02 12.75 3.14
C VAL A 59 -9.53 14.17 3.39
N ALA A 60 -8.22 14.35 3.45
CA ALA A 60 -7.66 15.68 3.66
C ALA A 60 -7.98 16.63 2.48
N PRO A 61 -8.45 17.87 2.73
CA PRO A 61 -8.81 18.82 1.66
C PRO A 61 -7.66 19.07 0.69
N TYR A 62 -6.45 19.31 1.21
CA TYR A 62 -5.24 19.54 0.39
C TYR A 62 -4.94 18.35 -0.53
N PHE A 63 -5.25 17.13 -0.08
CA PHE A 63 -5.00 15.92 -0.84
C PHE A 63 -6.03 15.76 -1.96
N LEU A 64 -7.27 16.16 -1.72
CA LEU A 64 -8.30 16.20 -2.74
C LEU A 64 -7.97 17.25 -3.81
N ASP A 65 -7.54 18.44 -3.41
CA ASP A 65 -7.09 19.52 -4.32
C ASP A 65 -5.92 19.06 -5.20
N LEU A 66 -4.98 18.30 -4.63
CA LEU A 66 -3.86 17.71 -5.37
C LEU A 66 -4.35 16.72 -6.44
N ILE A 67 -5.33 15.86 -6.10
CA ILE A 67 -5.88 14.86 -7.01
C ILE A 67 -6.69 15.51 -8.14
N HIS A 68 -7.35 16.64 -7.88
CA HIS A 68 -8.03 17.42 -8.91
C HIS A 68 -7.06 17.96 -9.99
N GLN A 69 -5.78 18.11 -9.66
CA GLN A 69 -4.75 18.54 -10.59
C GLN A 69 -4.15 17.39 -11.41
N PHE A 70 -4.52 16.13 -11.15
CA PHE A 70 -3.98 14.99 -11.89
C PHE A 70 -4.43 14.98 -13.36
N HIS A 71 -3.72 14.25 -14.20
CA HIS A 71 -4.12 13.98 -15.57
C HIS A 71 -5.40 13.15 -15.61
N ALA A 72 -6.19 13.36 -16.67
CA ALA A 72 -7.37 12.55 -16.95
C ALA A 72 -7.03 11.04 -16.98
N PRO A 73 -7.90 10.15 -16.46
CA PRO A 73 -9.28 10.41 -16.03
C PRO A 73 -9.44 10.72 -14.53
N ILE A 74 -8.36 10.85 -13.76
CA ILE A 74 -8.45 10.90 -12.29
C ILE A 74 -9.30 12.06 -11.73
N PRO A 75 -9.23 13.30 -12.27
CA PRO A 75 -10.00 14.43 -11.74
C PRO A 75 -11.52 14.25 -11.76
N THR A 76 -12.08 13.46 -12.70
CA THR A 76 -13.53 13.26 -12.79
C THR A 76 -14.08 12.40 -11.65
N PHE A 77 -13.22 11.61 -11.01
CA PHE A 77 -13.54 10.78 -9.86
C PHE A 77 -12.54 11.01 -8.71
N ALA A 78 -12.14 12.27 -8.50
CA ALA A 78 -11.08 12.63 -7.56
C ALA A 78 -11.35 12.15 -6.13
N TYR A 79 -12.57 12.37 -5.61
CA TYR A 79 -12.92 11.98 -4.25
C TYR A 79 -12.85 10.47 -4.02
N GLY A 80 -13.36 9.68 -4.97
CA GLY A 80 -13.31 8.22 -4.87
C GLY A 80 -11.89 7.68 -5.00
N PHE A 81 -11.07 8.26 -5.87
CA PHE A 81 -9.64 7.93 -5.93
C PHE A 81 -8.90 8.33 -4.65
N ALA A 82 -9.23 9.48 -4.05
CA ALA A 82 -8.65 9.95 -2.80
C ALA A 82 -8.96 9.00 -1.64
N LEU A 83 -10.23 8.58 -1.52
CA LEU A 83 -10.65 7.55 -0.57
C LEU A 83 -9.91 6.23 -0.81
N PHE A 84 -9.89 5.73 -2.04
CA PHE A 84 -9.21 4.48 -2.40
C PHE A 84 -7.72 4.54 -2.06
N SER A 85 -7.05 5.63 -2.41
CA SER A 85 -5.64 5.88 -2.12
C SER A 85 -5.38 5.95 -0.61
N GLY A 86 -6.22 6.68 0.13
CA GLY A 86 -6.14 6.79 1.59
C GLY A 86 -6.29 5.45 2.30
N ILE A 87 -7.34 4.70 1.96
CA ILE A 87 -7.59 3.35 2.48
C ILE A 87 -6.44 2.41 2.14
N THR A 88 -5.95 2.45 0.89
CA THR A 88 -4.84 1.60 0.46
C THR A 88 -3.54 1.93 1.20
N LYS A 89 -3.25 3.20 1.47
CA LYS A 89 -2.06 3.59 2.24
C LYS A 89 -2.16 3.15 3.70
N VAL A 90 -3.31 3.39 4.33
CA VAL A 90 -3.51 3.06 5.75
C VAL A 90 -3.71 1.57 5.95
N PHE A 91 -4.82 1.03 5.47
CA PHE A 91 -5.18 -0.38 5.69
C PHE A 91 -4.29 -1.31 4.89
N GLY A 92 -3.87 -0.93 3.68
CA GLY A 92 -2.88 -1.70 2.94
C GLY A 92 -1.52 -1.69 3.64
N GLY A 93 -1.08 -0.55 4.18
CA GLY A 93 0.15 -0.49 4.98
C GLY A 93 0.12 -1.42 6.20
N ILE A 94 -0.97 -1.42 6.97
CA ILE A 94 -1.18 -2.32 8.11
C ILE A 94 -1.23 -3.79 7.66
N SER A 95 -1.98 -4.09 6.61
CA SER A 95 -2.10 -5.45 6.08
C SER A 95 -0.76 -5.99 5.62
N LEU A 96 0.09 -5.15 5.04
CA LEU A 96 1.43 -5.50 4.59
C LEU A 96 2.40 -5.73 5.77
N ILE A 97 2.29 -4.95 6.85
CA ILE A 97 2.99 -5.23 8.13
C ILE A 97 2.58 -6.59 8.69
N LEU A 98 1.28 -6.86 8.80
CA LEU A 98 0.76 -8.13 9.32
C LEU A 98 1.04 -9.30 8.38
N GLY A 99 1.23 -9.03 7.09
CA GLY A 99 1.36 -10.07 6.07
C GLY A 99 0.01 -10.73 5.76
N PHE A 100 -1.06 -9.94 5.72
CA PHE A 100 -2.42 -10.36 5.37
C PHE A 100 -2.78 -9.88 3.96
N ALA A 101 -3.35 -10.76 3.14
CA ALA A 101 -3.72 -10.52 1.75
C ALA A 101 -2.61 -9.82 0.94
N THR A 102 -1.35 -10.20 1.19
CA THR A 102 -0.17 -9.41 0.80
C THR A 102 -0.10 -9.12 -0.70
N ARG A 103 -0.45 -10.08 -1.56
CA ARG A 103 -0.43 -9.86 -3.02
C ARG A 103 -1.52 -8.89 -3.48
N ILE A 104 -2.72 -8.99 -2.93
CA ILE A 104 -3.84 -8.11 -3.28
C ILE A 104 -3.53 -6.68 -2.84
N VAL A 105 -3.05 -6.54 -1.60
CA VAL A 105 -2.65 -5.26 -1.03
C VAL A 105 -1.47 -4.65 -1.79
N ALA A 106 -0.46 -5.45 -2.11
CA ALA A 106 0.69 -4.98 -2.89
C ALA A 106 0.28 -4.53 -4.30
N LEU A 107 -0.68 -5.22 -4.94
CA LEU A 107 -1.24 -4.78 -6.22
C LEU A 107 -1.93 -3.42 -6.10
N ALA A 108 -2.78 -3.26 -5.08
CA ALA A 108 -3.47 -1.99 -4.84
C ALA A 108 -2.47 -0.85 -4.60
N ILE A 109 -1.45 -1.08 -3.76
CA ILE A 109 -0.41 -0.08 -3.51
C ILE A 109 0.37 0.24 -4.79
N LEU A 110 0.73 -0.76 -5.58
CA LEU A 110 1.41 -0.57 -6.86
C LEU A 110 0.59 0.33 -7.79
N LEU A 111 -0.70 0.05 -7.96
CA LEU A 111 -1.59 0.85 -8.82
C LEU A 111 -1.68 2.29 -8.35
N VAL A 112 -1.85 2.51 -7.03
CA VAL A 112 -1.86 3.88 -6.46
C VAL A 112 -0.53 4.57 -6.75
N MET A 113 0.61 3.93 -6.47
CA MET A 113 1.92 4.55 -6.66
C MET A 113 2.24 4.84 -8.13
N VAL A 114 1.80 3.99 -9.07
CA VAL A 114 1.92 4.25 -10.51
C VAL A 114 1.11 5.49 -10.90
N VAL A 115 -0.13 5.63 -10.42
CA VAL A 115 -0.93 6.84 -10.68
C VAL A 115 -0.21 8.08 -10.12
N PHE A 116 0.32 8.02 -8.90
CA PHE A 116 1.12 9.12 -8.33
C PHE A 116 2.41 9.40 -9.12
N MET A 117 3.03 8.37 -9.70
CA MET A 117 4.24 8.49 -10.53
C MET A 117 3.95 9.16 -11.88
N LEU A 118 2.82 8.85 -12.52
CA LEU A 118 2.39 9.46 -13.78
C LEU A 118 1.96 10.93 -13.61
N ASN A 119 1.69 11.35 -12.37
CA ASN A 119 1.25 12.71 -12.04
C ASN A 119 2.32 13.49 -11.27
N GLN A 120 3.61 13.15 -11.41
CA GLN A 120 4.67 13.81 -10.64
C GLN A 120 4.86 15.29 -10.96
N GLU A 121 4.55 15.71 -12.19
CA GLU A 121 4.65 17.11 -12.61
C GLU A 121 3.74 18.03 -11.77
N THR A 122 2.62 17.49 -11.27
CA THR A 122 1.63 18.24 -10.49
C THR A 122 1.91 18.19 -8.99
N ILE A 123 2.73 17.23 -8.54
CA ILE A 123 3.05 16.99 -7.11
C ILE A 123 4.42 17.58 -6.73
N GLY A 124 5.24 17.94 -7.73
CA GLY A 124 6.58 18.49 -7.52
C GLY A 124 7.68 17.45 -7.73
N PHE A 125 7.80 16.95 -8.97
CA PHE A 125 8.93 16.18 -9.54
C PHE A 125 9.76 15.36 -8.52
N ASN A 126 9.11 14.48 -7.75
CA ASN A 126 9.77 13.64 -6.76
C ASN A 126 9.39 12.17 -6.92
N PHE A 127 10.19 11.48 -7.75
CA PHE A 127 10.01 10.06 -8.03
C PHE A 127 10.52 9.14 -6.91
N THR A 128 11.22 9.67 -5.90
CA THR A 128 11.89 8.85 -4.87
C THR A 128 10.90 7.99 -4.10
N TYR A 129 9.83 8.58 -3.56
CA TYR A 129 8.85 7.83 -2.76
C TYR A 129 8.03 6.84 -3.59
N PRO A 130 7.43 7.21 -4.74
CA PRO A 130 6.71 6.26 -5.57
C PRO A 130 7.57 5.09 -6.01
N LEU A 131 8.82 5.31 -6.46
CA LEU A 131 9.71 4.24 -6.90
C LEU A 131 10.07 3.29 -5.75
N PHE A 132 10.36 3.83 -4.57
CA PHE A 132 10.62 3.01 -3.38
C PHE A 132 9.43 2.09 -3.09
N PHE A 133 8.22 2.65 -3.02
CA PHE A 133 7.01 1.86 -2.74
C PHE A 133 6.67 0.86 -3.85
N ILE A 134 6.86 1.22 -5.12
CA ILE A 134 6.67 0.31 -6.26
C ILE A 134 7.65 -0.87 -6.16
N SER A 135 8.93 -0.61 -5.88
CA SER A 135 9.94 -1.67 -5.80
C SER A 135 9.60 -2.71 -4.71
N VAL A 136 9.13 -2.24 -3.56
CA VAL A 136 8.72 -3.12 -2.45
C VAL A 136 7.37 -3.78 -2.76
N ALA A 137 6.44 -3.10 -3.43
CA ALA A 137 5.17 -3.70 -3.87
C ALA A 137 5.39 -4.83 -4.89
N ILE A 138 6.29 -4.65 -5.87
CA ILE A 138 6.64 -5.70 -6.85
C ILE A 138 7.26 -6.91 -6.15
N SER A 139 8.19 -6.67 -5.20
CA SER A 139 8.77 -7.79 -4.44
C SER A 139 7.73 -8.49 -3.57
N ALA A 140 6.80 -7.77 -2.94
CA ALA A 140 5.68 -8.34 -2.19
C ALA A 140 4.67 -9.09 -3.09
N LEU A 141 4.45 -8.66 -4.34
CA LEU A 141 3.65 -9.40 -5.32
C LEU A 141 4.29 -10.75 -5.66
N TYR A 142 5.60 -10.76 -5.88
CA TYR A 142 6.33 -11.96 -6.24
C TYR A 142 6.43 -12.94 -5.05
N PHE A 143 7.00 -12.48 -3.92
CA PHE A 143 7.28 -13.32 -2.76
C PHE A 143 6.07 -13.52 -1.83
N GLY A 144 5.04 -12.68 -1.90
CA GLY A 144 3.94 -12.66 -0.92
C GLY A 144 4.42 -12.25 0.48
N CYS A 145 3.78 -12.75 1.52
CA CYS A 145 4.11 -12.39 2.91
C CYS A 145 5.37 -13.09 3.47
N GLY A 146 5.93 -14.08 2.76
CA GLY A 146 6.97 -14.97 3.27
C GLY A 146 6.50 -15.81 4.47
N ARG A 147 7.43 -16.36 5.25
CA ARG A 147 7.11 -17.20 6.44
C ARG A 147 6.48 -16.43 7.61
N TYR A 148 6.77 -15.14 7.75
CA TYR A 148 6.42 -14.33 8.93
C TYR A 148 5.13 -13.50 8.75
N GLY A 149 4.19 -13.97 7.93
CA GLY A 149 2.91 -13.30 7.69
C GLY A 149 1.71 -14.13 8.08
N VAL A 150 0.58 -13.47 8.27
CA VAL A 150 -0.72 -14.12 8.53
C VAL A 150 -1.12 -15.05 7.39
N ASP A 151 -0.86 -14.69 6.13
CA ASP A 151 -1.20 -15.54 4.97
C ASP A 151 -0.52 -16.93 5.06
N TYR A 152 0.71 -16.99 5.58
CA TYR A 152 1.43 -18.25 5.82
C TYR A 152 0.79 -19.08 6.93
N LEU A 153 0.38 -18.44 8.03
CA LEU A 153 -0.28 -19.14 9.14
C LEU A 153 -1.63 -19.72 8.73
N LEU A 154 -2.38 -19.01 7.87
CA LEU A 154 -3.66 -19.47 7.33
C LEU A 154 -3.46 -20.62 6.35
N THR A 155 -2.47 -20.52 5.46
CA THR A 155 -2.17 -21.57 4.47
C THR A 155 -1.62 -22.85 5.11
N ARG A 156 -0.91 -22.77 6.25
CA ARG A 156 -0.39 -23.95 6.94
C ARG A 156 -1.48 -24.77 7.64
N LYS A 157 -2.61 -24.15 7.98
CA LYS A 157 -3.71 -24.79 8.73
C LYS A 157 -4.81 -25.38 7.83
N GLY A 158 -4.83 -25.04 6.54
CA GLY A 158 -5.76 -25.59 5.54
C GLY A 158 -5.08 -26.60 4.64
#